data_AF-A0A7S9Q0H1-F1
#
_entry.id   AF-A0A7S9Q0H1-F1
#
_cell.length_a   1.000
_cell.length_b   1.000
_cell.length_c   1.000
_cell.angle_alpha   90.00
_cell.angle_beta   90.00
_cell.angle_gamma   90.00
#
_symmetry.space_group_name_H-M   'P 1'
#
loop_
_entity.id
_entity.type
_entity.pdbx_description
1 polymer ?
#
loop_
_entity_poly.entity_id
_entity_poly.type
_entity_poly.pdbx_seq_one_letter_code
_entity_poly.pdbx_strand_id
1 'polypeptide(L)'
;MEIKEILESGLLETYVLGIATEEEVNKVLLLKKQSPEFADALNKLEFDMELLAQNMAVQPPAGIIEKIEDELKEIQLKEKALKPVPEFDRFQHNSGEQNKREHYIEVESASNQMRINKAWRWVFAAVFILGKIFLAAAIYFYLENRQAQEQIKELKLELHQQNAR
;
A
#
# COMPACT_ATOMS: atom_id res chain seq x y z
N MET A 1 -3.34 -41.93 -5.25
CA MET A 1 -2.05 -41.23 -5.14
C MET A 1 -1.54 -41.54 -3.75
N GLU A 2 -0.34 -42.10 -3.64
CA GLU A 2 0.23 -42.42 -2.33
C GLU A 2 0.71 -41.13 -1.66
N ILE A 3 0.51 -40.99 -0.34
CA ILE A 3 0.90 -39.77 0.40
C ILE A 3 2.38 -39.45 0.19
N LYS A 4 3.24 -40.47 0.08
CA LYS A 4 4.68 -40.34 -0.18
C LYS A 4 5.00 -39.64 -1.49
N GLU A 5 4.26 -39.96 -2.56
CA GLU A 5 4.45 -39.35 -3.87
C GLU A 5 4.13 -37.84 -3.85
N ILE A 6 3.14 -37.44 -3.04
CA ILE A 6 2.78 -36.03 -2.85
C ILE A 6 3.82 -35.30 -1.99
N LEU A 7 4.36 -35.97 -0.97
CA LEU A 7 5.46 -35.40 -0.17
C LEU A 7 6.72 -35.18 -1.02
N GLU A 8 6.96 -36.02 -2.03
CA GLU A 8 8.11 -35.90 -2.93
C GLU A 8 7.88 -34.93 -4.11
N SER A 9 6.64 -34.49 -4.34
CA SER A 9 6.28 -33.68 -5.52
C SER A 9 6.63 -32.19 -5.41
N GLY A 10 7.18 -31.73 -4.29
CA GLY A 10 7.47 -30.30 -4.05
C GLY A 10 6.25 -29.45 -3.65
N LEU A 11 5.10 -30.08 -3.39
CA LEU A 11 3.83 -29.37 -3.12
C LEU A 11 3.84 -28.63 -1.77
N LEU A 12 4.54 -29.19 -0.78
CA LEU A 12 4.67 -28.58 0.54
C LEU A 12 5.54 -27.32 0.49
N GLU A 13 6.64 -27.39 -0.25
CA GLU A 13 7.60 -26.31 -0.40
C GLU A 13 6.98 -25.13 -1.15
N THR A 14 6.29 -25.38 -2.27
CA THR A 14 5.60 -24.31 -3.01
C THR A 14 4.51 -23.65 -2.17
N TYR A 15 3.80 -24.44 -1.35
CA TYR A 15 2.79 -23.92 -0.43
C TYR A 15 3.39 -23.05 0.67
N VAL A 16 4.38 -23.55 1.41
CA VAL A 16 5.01 -22.81 2.52
C VAL A 16 5.74 -21.56 2.03
N LEU A 17 6.32 -21.59 0.84
CA LEU A 17 6.95 -20.42 0.20
C LEU A 17 5.93 -19.40 -0.35
N GLY A 18 4.64 -19.72 -0.35
CA GLY A 18 3.58 -18.83 -0.82
C GLY A 18 3.55 -18.64 -2.34
N ILE A 19 4.09 -19.59 -3.11
CA ILE A 19 4.12 -19.56 -4.59
C ILE A 19 3.21 -20.62 -5.23
N ALA A 20 2.53 -21.43 -4.43
CA ALA A 20 1.56 -22.40 -4.90
C ALA A 20 0.34 -21.73 -5.55
N THR A 21 -0.22 -22.39 -6.55
CA THR A 21 -1.49 -21.97 -7.18
C THR A 21 -2.68 -22.18 -6.25
N GLU A 22 -3.81 -21.52 -6.52
CA GLU A 22 -5.02 -21.69 -5.71
C GLU A 22 -5.52 -23.14 -5.66
N GLU A 23 -5.39 -23.88 -6.77
CA GLU A 23 -5.76 -25.30 -6.84
C GLU A 23 -4.89 -26.16 -5.91
N GLU A 24 -3.57 -25.90 -5.91
CA GLU A 24 -2.60 -26.57 -5.05
C GLU A 24 -2.83 -26.23 -3.58
N VAL A 25 -3.10 -24.97 -3.25
CA VAL A 25 -3.46 -24.54 -1.90
C VAL A 25 -4.68 -25.31 -1.39
N ASN A 26 -5.74 -25.40 -2.21
CA ASN A 26 -6.93 -26.17 -1.85
C ASN A 26 -6.62 -27.66 -1.64
N LYS A 27 -5.75 -28.24 -2.48
CA LYS A 27 -5.29 -29.63 -2.34
C LYS A 27 -4.53 -29.84 -1.02
N VAL A 28 -3.61 -28.94 -0.66
CA VAL A 28 -2.85 -28.98 0.60
C VAL A 28 -3.80 -28.90 1.80
N LEU A 29 -4.77 -27.97 1.78
CA LEU A 29 -5.75 -27.83 2.86
C LEU A 29 -6.64 -29.07 3.03
N LEU A 30 -6.98 -29.74 1.93
CA LEU A 30 -7.74 -30.99 1.94
C LEU A 30 -6.88 -32.14 2.50
N LEU A 31 -5.63 -32.27 2.04
CA LEU A 31 -4.69 -33.29 2.50
C LEU A 31 -4.34 -33.15 3.99
N LYS A 32 -4.17 -31.90 4.47
CA LYS A 32 -3.96 -31.58 5.89
C LYS A 32 -5.09 -32.12 6.77
N LYS A 33 -6.33 -32.18 6.27
CA LYS A 33 -7.48 -32.73 7.00
C LYS A 33 -7.58 -34.25 6.90
N GLN A 34 -7.14 -34.83 5.79
CA GLN A 34 -7.31 -36.25 5.49
C GLN A 34 -6.19 -37.12 6.05
N SER A 35 -4.97 -36.58 6.15
CA SER A 35 -3.80 -37.34 6.60
C SER A 35 -3.04 -36.61 7.70
N PRO A 36 -2.92 -37.20 8.91
CA PRO A 36 -2.11 -36.63 9.98
C PRO A 36 -0.62 -36.60 9.62
N GLU A 37 -0.11 -37.61 8.89
CA GLU A 37 1.29 -37.66 8.44
C GLU A 37 1.65 -36.45 7.56
N PHE A 38 0.75 -36.06 6.67
CA PHE A 38 0.94 -34.89 5.82
C PHE A 38 0.90 -33.58 6.63
N ALA A 39 0.00 -33.49 7.62
CA ALA A 39 -0.08 -32.34 8.51
C ALA A 39 1.20 -32.19 9.36
N ASP A 40 1.76 -33.29 9.86
CA ASP A 40 3.00 -33.29 10.64
C ASP A 40 4.19 -32.86 9.79
N ALA A 41 4.30 -33.36 8.55
CA ALA A 41 5.33 -32.94 7.61
C ALA A 41 5.23 -31.44 7.27
N LEU A 42 4.02 -30.93 7.03
CA LEU A 42 3.77 -29.51 6.78
C LEU A 42 4.16 -28.65 7.98
N ASN A 43 3.71 -29.00 9.19
CA ASN A 43 4.02 -28.24 10.40
C ASN A 43 5.54 -28.19 10.67
N LYS A 44 6.25 -29.30 10.41
CA LYS A 44 7.71 -29.34 10.56
C LYS A 44 8.39 -28.37 9.60
N LEU A 45 7.96 -28.34 8.35
CA LEU A 45 8.51 -27.43 7.34
C LEU A 45 8.18 -25.96 7.67
N GLU A 46 6.96 -25.67 8.12
CA GLU A 46 6.55 -24.33 8.58
C GLU A 46 7.42 -23.85 9.74
N PHE A 47 7.70 -24.72 10.71
CA PHE A 47 8.58 -24.42 11.84
C PHE A 47 10.04 -24.14 11.40
N ASP A 48 10.58 -24.95 10.48
CA ASP A 48 11.92 -24.74 9.96
C ASP A 48 12.03 -23.39 9.23
N MET A 49 10.99 -23.00 8.47
CA MET A 49 10.94 -21.68 7.83
C MET A 49 10.78 -20.54 8.82
N GLU A 50 10.00 -20.71 9.90
CA GLU A 50 9.89 -19.74 10.98
C GLU A 50 11.26 -19.48 11.62
N LEU A 51 12.02 -20.54 11.93
CA LEU A 51 13.35 -20.42 12.51
C LEU A 51 14.31 -19.67 11.58
N LEU A 52 14.25 -19.96 10.27
CA LEU A 52 15.05 -19.22 9.27
C LEU A 52 14.65 -17.73 9.23
N ALA A 53 13.36 -17.43 9.21
CA ALA A 53 12.86 -16.06 9.18
C ALA A 53 13.27 -15.28 10.45
N GLN A 54 13.22 -15.91 11.61
CA GLN A 54 13.67 -15.32 12.88
C GLN A 54 15.17 -15.01 12.84
N ASN A 55 15.99 -15.92 12.32
CA ASN A 55 17.44 -15.71 12.18
C ASN A 55 17.79 -14.60 11.17
N MET A 56 16.91 -14.33 10.21
CA MET A 56 17.08 -13.28 9.20
C MET A 56 16.27 -12.01 9.51
N ALA A 57 15.76 -11.87 10.74
CA ALA A 57 14.90 -10.76 11.11
C ALA A 57 15.64 -9.42 11.01
N VAL A 58 14.98 -8.43 10.41
CA VAL A 58 15.47 -7.05 10.30
C VAL A 58 14.65 -6.17 11.23
N GLN A 59 15.32 -5.24 11.93
CA GLN A 59 14.66 -4.30 12.83
C GLN A 59 13.60 -3.48 12.06
N PRO A 60 12.32 -3.52 12.45
CA PRO A 60 11.30 -2.67 11.84
C PRO A 60 11.57 -1.19 12.15
N PRO A 61 11.20 -0.25 11.27
CA PRO A 61 11.32 1.18 11.57
C PRO A 61 10.48 1.57 12.80
N ALA A 62 10.95 2.59 13.52
CA ALA A 62 10.31 3.10 14.72
C ALA A 62 8.87 3.57 14.43
N GLY A 63 7.96 3.40 15.39
CA GLY A 63 6.56 3.83 15.24
C GLY A 63 5.61 2.80 14.61
N ILE A 64 6.11 1.65 14.13
CA ILE A 64 5.25 0.65 13.47
C ILE A 64 4.24 0.04 14.43
N ILE A 65 4.64 -0.29 15.66
CA ILE A 65 3.76 -0.93 16.63
C ILE A 65 2.61 0.00 16.99
N GLU A 66 2.91 1.28 17.21
CA GLU A 66 1.93 2.32 17.50
C GLU A 66 0.91 2.45 16.36
N LYS A 67 1.40 2.44 15.11
CA LYS A 67 0.52 2.48 13.93
C LYS A 67 -0.40 1.26 13.84
N ILE A 68 0.14 0.06 14.09
CA ILE A 68 -0.65 -1.19 14.09
C ILE A 68 -1.71 -1.15 15.19
N GLU A 69 -1.36 -0.69 16.39
CA GLU A 69 -2.29 -0.56 17.52
C GLU A 69 -3.43 0.42 17.22
N ASP A 70 -3.12 1.55 16.58
CA ASP A 70 -4.12 2.54 16.22
C ASP A 70 -5.08 2.02 15.14
N GLU A 71 -4.56 1.35 14.10
CA GLU A 71 -5.41 0.69 13.09
C GLU A 71 -6.30 -0.40 13.72
N LEU A 72 -5.78 -1.18 14.67
CA LEU A 72 -6.55 -2.18 15.39
C LEU A 72 -7.69 -1.57 16.22
N LYS A 73 -7.43 -0.46 16.93
CA LYS A 73 -8.46 0.28 17.69
C LYS A 73 -9.56 0.77 16.75
N GLU A 74 -9.20 1.32 15.59
CA GLU A 74 -10.18 1.78 14.60
C GLU A 74 -11.08 0.64 14.10
N ILE A 75 -10.51 -0.52 13.78
CA ILE A 75 -11.28 -1.70 13.34
C ILE A 75 -12.28 -2.11 14.43
N GLN A 76 -11.84 -2.20 15.69
CA GLN A 76 -12.72 -2.54 16.82
C GLN A 76 -13.83 -1.51 17.05
N LEU A 77 -13.54 -0.21 16.87
CA LEU A 77 -14.53 0.85 17.00
C LEU A 77 -15.59 0.74 15.89
N LYS A 78 -15.18 0.44 14.64
CA LYS A 78 -16.10 0.20 13.52
C LYS A 78 -16.99 -1.01 13.79
N GLU A 79 -16.42 -2.13 14.23
CA GLU A 79 -17.19 -3.33 14.57
C GLU A 79 -18.20 -3.09 15.71
N LYS A 80 -17.81 -2.31 16.74
CA LYS A 80 -18.73 -1.94 17.83
C LYS A 80 -19.85 -1.00 17.37
N ALA A 81 -19.56 -0.05 16.48
CA ALA A 81 -20.56 0.85 15.91
C ALA A 81 -21.56 0.15 14.99
N LEU A 82 -21.18 -1.00 14.42
CA LEU A 82 -22.04 -1.84 13.58
C LEU A 82 -22.90 -2.83 14.39
N LYS A 83 -22.66 -3.01 15.70
CA LYS A 83 -23.56 -3.81 16.53
C LYS A 83 -24.85 -3.02 16.74
N PRO A 84 -26.02 -3.53 16.31
CA PRO A 84 -27.28 -2.90 16.63
C PRO A 84 -27.39 -2.84 18.15
N VAL A 85 -27.64 -1.65 18.68
CA VAL A 85 -28.00 -1.43 20.08
C VAL A 85 -29.08 -2.45 20.43
N PRO A 86 -28.90 -3.30 21.46
CA PRO A 86 -29.97 -4.17 21.90
C PRO A 86 -31.15 -3.28 22.30
N GLU A 87 -32.26 -3.43 21.59
CA GLU A 87 -33.52 -2.75 21.85
C GLU A 87 -34.08 -3.28 23.17
N PHE A 88 -33.53 -2.80 24.28
CA PHE A 88 -34.08 -3.03 25.61
C PHE A 88 -34.61 -1.71 26.18
N ASP A 89 -35.92 -1.76 26.44
CA ASP A 89 -36.72 -0.88 27.27
C ASP A 89 -37.07 0.51 26.73
N ARG A 90 -37.85 0.49 25.64
CA ARG A 90 -38.77 1.58 25.29
C ARG A 90 -40.06 1.53 26.13
N PHE A 91 -39.99 1.38 27.45
CA PHE A 91 -41.14 1.69 28.32
C PHE A 91 -40.73 2.30 29.66
N GLN A 92 -41.39 3.43 29.96
CA GLN A 92 -41.59 4.02 31.28
C GLN A 92 -40.46 4.91 31.83
N HIS A 93 -40.58 6.22 31.62
CA HIS A 93 -40.75 7.18 32.73
C HIS A 93 -41.30 8.52 32.21
N ASN A 94 -42.57 8.77 32.53
CA ASN A 94 -43.15 10.10 32.57
C ASN A 94 -42.78 10.73 33.93
N SER A 95 -41.93 11.75 33.92
CA SER A 95 -41.91 12.79 34.95
C SER A 95 -41.13 13.98 34.39
N GLY A 96 -41.64 15.17 34.67
CA GLY A 96 -41.31 16.39 33.93
C GLY A 96 -39.91 16.95 34.14
N GLU A 97 -39.73 18.12 33.53
CA GLU A 97 -38.67 19.11 33.74
C GLU A 97 -37.40 18.98 32.87
N GLN A 98 -37.45 19.75 31.78
CA GLN A 98 -36.44 20.75 31.41
C GLN A 98 -35.00 20.50 31.89
N ASN A 99 -34.21 19.85 31.05
CA ASN A 99 -32.80 20.23 30.90
C ASN A 99 -32.28 19.79 29.53
N LYS A 100 -32.43 20.68 28.55
CA LYS A 100 -31.82 20.54 27.23
C LYS A 100 -30.34 20.88 27.34
N ARG A 101 -29.54 19.92 27.80
CA ARG A 101 -28.09 19.88 27.58
C ARG A 101 -27.81 18.58 26.86
N GLU A 102 -28.04 18.62 25.56
CA GLU A 102 -27.58 17.61 24.63
C GLU A 102 -26.05 17.55 24.78
N HIS A 103 -25.57 16.57 25.53
CA HIS A 103 -24.16 16.25 25.67
C HIS A 103 -23.76 15.56 24.36
N TYR A 104 -23.54 16.36 23.32
CA TYR A 104 -22.89 15.89 22.13
C TYR A 104 -21.44 15.60 22.50
N ILE A 105 -21.04 14.33 22.43
CA ILE A 105 -19.63 13.99 22.33
C ILE A 105 -19.25 14.45 20.93
N GLU A 106 -18.51 15.55 20.85
CA GLU A 106 -17.79 15.93 19.64
C GLU A 106 -16.75 14.84 19.38
N VAL A 107 -17.17 13.78 18.69
CA VAL A 107 -16.23 12.83 18.11
C VAL A 107 -15.57 13.59 16.98
N GLU A 108 -14.45 14.25 17.28
CA GLU A 108 -13.42 14.60 16.31
C GLU A 108 -12.97 13.31 15.64
N SER A 109 -13.77 12.87 14.67
CA SER A 109 -13.28 12.01 13.62
C SER A 109 -12.24 12.87 12.90
N ALA A 110 -10.97 12.53 13.08
CA ALA A 110 -9.90 12.96 12.21
C ALA A 110 -10.24 12.49 10.80
N SER A 111 -11.08 13.29 10.15
CA SER A 111 -11.54 13.11 8.79
C SER A 111 -10.31 13.33 7.91
N ASN A 112 -9.58 12.24 7.67
CA ASN A 112 -8.59 12.16 6.60
C ASN A 112 -9.27 11.95 5.24
N GLN A 113 -10.54 12.32 5.11
CA GLN A 113 -11.10 12.64 3.81
C GLN A 113 -10.48 13.96 3.41
N MET A 114 -9.50 13.88 2.50
CA MET A 114 -8.87 15.04 1.87
C MET A 114 -9.98 15.91 1.27
N ARG A 115 -10.48 16.87 2.06
CA ARG A 115 -11.44 17.88 1.62
C ARG A 115 -10.68 18.66 0.59
N ILE A 116 -10.96 18.39 -0.69
CA ILE A 116 -10.48 19.17 -1.82
C ILE A 116 -11.01 20.59 -1.60
N ASN A 117 -10.26 21.40 -0.86
CA ASN A 117 -10.56 22.80 -0.67
C ASN A 117 -10.46 23.45 -2.06
N LYS A 118 -11.30 24.45 -2.32
CA LYS A 118 -11.43 25.24 -3.55
C LYS A 118 -10.08 25.69 -4.15
N ALA A 119 -9.00 25.68 -3.36
CA ALA A 119 -7.61 25.88 -3.75
C ALA A 119 -7.06 24.87 -4.78
N TRP A 120 -7.43 23.57 -4.73
CA TRP A 120 -6.89 22.57 -5.67
C TRP A 120 -7.27 22.85 -7.13
N ARG A 121 -8.41 23.51 -7.37
CA ARG A 121 -8.81 23.97 -8.70
C ARG A 121 -7.84 25.01 -9.28
N TRP A 122 -7.29 25.87 -8.42
CA TRP A 122 -6.29 26.85 -8.82
C TRP A 122 -4.90 26.23 -9.01
N VAL A 123 -4.56 25.19 -8.24
CA VAL A 123 -3.31 24.44 -8.43
C VAL A 123 -3.27 23.79 -9.81
N PHE A 124 -4.36 23.13 -10.25
CA PHE A 124 -4.43 22.58 -11.60
C PHE A 124 -4.33 23.65 -12.70
N ALA A 125 -4.97 24.81 -12.51
CA ALA A 125 -4.85 25.92 -13.45
C ALA A 125 -3.42 26.46 -13.54
N ALA A 126 -2.72 26.58 -12.40
CA ALA A 126 -1.33 27.03 -12.35
C ALA A 126 -0.38 26.05 -13.06
N VAL A 127 -0.54 24.74 -12.86
CA VAL A 127 0.27 23.71 -13.56
C VAL A 127 0.05 23.76 -15.06
N PHE A 128 -1.18 23.98 -15.51
CA PHE A 128 -1.50 24.07 -16.95
C PHE A 128 -0.85 25.30 -17.60
N ILE A 129 -0.88 26.44 -16.92
CA ILE A 129 -0.23 27.69 -17.37
C ILE A 129 1.30 27.52 -17.38
N LEU A 130 1.86 26.94 -16.32
CA LEU A 130 3.29 26.66 -16.21
C LEU A 130 3.76 25.73 -17.34
N GLY A 131 2.98 24.68 -17.64
CA GLY A 131 3.26 23.77 -18.74
C GLY A 131 3.30 24.46 -20.11
N LYS A 132 2.43 25.44 -20.37
CA LYS A 132 2.45 26.23 -21.61
C LYS A 132 3.71 27.11 -21.73
N ILE A 133 4.11 27.75 -20.62
CA ILE A 133 5.34 28.54 -20.58
C ILE A 133 6.55 27.65 -20.81
N PHE A 134 6.58 26.47 -20.17
CA PHE A 134 7.66 25.50 -20.33
C PHE A 134 7.75 24.96 -21.76
N LEU A 135 6.61 24.66 -22.40
CA LEU A 135 6.57 24.24 -23.80
C LEU A 135 7.10 25.34 -24.74
N ALA A 136 6.71 26.60 -24.53
CA ALA A 136 7.20 27.72 -25.34
C ALA A 136 8.71 27.93 -25.16
N ALA A 137 9.20 27.85 -23.91
CA ALA A 137 10.63 27.96 -23.61
C ALA A 137 11.42 26.78 -24.21
N ALA A 138 10.89 25.56 -24.15
CA ALA A 138 11.52 24.39 -24.74
C ALA A 138 11.62 24.50 -26.27
N ILE A 139 10.58 25.00 -26.94
CA ILE A 139 10.60 25.24 -28.39
C ILE A 139 11.61 26.34 -28.73
N TYR A 140 11.62 27.45 -27.99
CA TYR A 140 12.56 28.55 -28.19
C TYR A 140 14.01 28.08 -28.03
N PHE A 141 14.31 27.39 -26.92
CA PHE A 141 15.64 26.87 -26.64
C PHE A 141 16.07 25.80 -27.65
N TYR A 142 15.16 24.97 -28.13
CA TYR A 142 15.46 23.98 -29.17
C TYR A 142 15.91 24.65 -30.48
N LEU A 143 15.28 25.76 -30.87
CA LEU A 143 15.66 26.52 -32.06
C LEU A 143 17.00 27.25 -31.87
N GLU A 144 17.20 27.93 -30.74
CA GLU A 144 18.45 28.65 -30.42
C GLU A 144 19.64 27.68 -30.27
N ASN A 145 19.43 26.53 -29.62
CA ASN A 145 20.47 25.52 -29.43
C ASN A 145 20.91 24.90 -30.76
N ARG A 146 20.02 24.81 -31.77
CA ARG A 146 20.42 24.39 -33.12
C ARG A 146 21.40 25.40 -33.74
N GLN A 147 21.16 26.69 -33.58
CA GLN A 147 22.06 27.75 -34.06
C GLN A 147 23.40 27.73 -33.31
N ALA A 148 23.37 27.52 -31.99
CA ALA A 148 24.59 27.38 -31.18
C ALA A 148 25.45 26.19 -31.66
N GLN A 149 24.83 25.07 -32.03
CA GLN A 149 25.55 23.91 -32.57
C GLN A 149 26.15 24.18 -33.97
N GLU A 150 25.48 24.97 -34.81
CA GLU A 150 26.00 25.35 -36.13
C GLU A 150 27.23 26.25 -36.02
N GLN A 151 27.20 27.26 -35.14
CA GLN A 151 28.36 28.11 -34.86
C GLN A 151 29.55 27.33 -34.28
N ILE A 152 29.30 26.38 -33.37
CA ILE A 152 30.36 25.53 -32.81
C ILE A 152 30.99 24.65 -33.90
N LYS A 153 30.21 24.16 -34.86
CA LYS A 153 30.73 23.36 -35.98
C LYS A 153 31.59 24.20 -36.91
N GLU A 154 31.16 25.41 -37.24
CA GLU A 154 31.90 26.33 -38.10
C GLU A 154 33.22 26.75 -37.46
N LEU A 155 33.20 27.14 -36.17
CA LEU A 155 34.42 27.47 -35.41
C LEU A 155 35.40 26.29 -35.33
N LYS A 156 34.90 25.06 -35.12
CA LYS A 156 35.73 23.85 -35.12
C LYS A 156 36.33 23.59 -36.50
N LEU A 157 35.59 23.84 -37.57
CA LEU A 157 36.07 23.68 -38.95
C LEU A 157 37.20 24.67 -39.25
N GLU A 158 37.04 25.95 -38.87
CA GLU A 158 38.08 26.97 -39.01
C GLU A 158 39.35 26.62 -38.22
N LEU A 159 39.21 26.16 -36.97
CA LEU A 159 40.36 25.71 -36.16
C LEU A 159 41.06 24.50 -36.77
N HIS A 160 40.31 23.52 -37.29
CA HIS A 160 40.90 22.38 -37.98
C HIS A 160 41.62 22.79 -39.28
N GLN A 161 41.08 23.77 -40.00
CA GLN A 161 41.69 24.27 -41.24
C GLN A 161 42.95 25.12 -40.98
N GLN A 162 42.98 25.87 -39.87
CA GLN A 162 44.18 26.57 -39.40
C GLN A 162 45.27 25.61 -38.90
N ASN A 163 44.90 24.56 -38.16
CA ASN A 163 45.86 23.55 -37.66
C ASN A 163 46.38 22.58 -38.74
N ALA A 164 45.77 22.56 -39.94
CA ALA A 164 46.19 21.72 -41.06
C ALA A 164 47.09 22.44 -42.09
N ARG A 165 47.44 23.71 -41.84
CA ARG A 165 48.49 24.46 -42.56
C ARG A 165 49.75 24.52 -41.72
#